data_AF-A0A8J7TCP5-F1
#
_entry.id   AF-A0A8J7TCP5-F1
#
_cell.length_a   1.000
_cell.length_b   1.000
_cell.length_c   1.000
_cell.angle_alpha   90.00
_cell.angle_beta   90.00
_cell.angle_gamma   90.00
#
_symmetry.space_group_name_H-M   'P 1'
#
loop_
_entity.id
_entity.type
_entity.pdbx_description
1 polymer ?
#
loop_
_entity_poly.entity_id
_entity_poly.type
_entity_poly.pdbx_seq_one_letter_code
_entity_poly.pdbx_strand_id
1 'polypeptide(L)'
;MTQYEEVHVRGFAEFTRAVSARTGKDVFAYFSGDKDDKGVSWCPDCVKAEPVVRAELRHLPAGSVFIYCQVGDRPYWKDPNNEFRKVLKLSGVPTLLRYGTVSPPPTHAHALSRRPRPPGLLPAQLSLHR
;
A
#
# COMPACT_ATOMS: atom_id res chain seq x y z
N MET A 1 -21.08 10.06 -3.04
CA MET A 1 -20.23 9.85 -1.85
C MET A 1 -18.95 9.18 -2.33
N THR A 2 -17.79 9.77 -2.07
CA THR A 2 -16.51 9.15 -2.45
C THR A 2 -16.33 7.87 -1.64
N GLN A 3 -16.05 6.77 -2.32
CA GLN A 3 -15.88 5.46 -1.67
C GLN A 3 -14.54 5.32 -0.92
N TYR A 4 -13.61 6.26 -1.12
CA TYR A 4 -12.30 6.29 -0.50
C TYR A 4 -11.99 7.68 0.09
N GLU A 5 -11.06 7.71 1.03
CA GLU A 5 -10.46 8.93 1.58
C GLU A 5 -9.20 9.29 0.77
N GLU A 6 -9.08 10.53 0.28
CA GLU A 6 -7.88 11.01 -0.42
C GLU A 6 -7.03 11.90 0.49
N VAL A 7 -5.71 11.68 0.48
CA VAL A 7 -4.74 12.41 1.31
C VAL A 7 -3.56 12.83 0.44
N HIS A 8 -3.22 14.11 0.47
CA HIS A 8 -2.05 14.65 -0.20
C HIS A 8 -0.96 14.94 0.83
N VAL A 9 0.26 14.46 0.57
CA VAL A 9 1.43 14.66 1.44
C VAL A 9 2.67 14.96 0.63
N ARG A 10 3.66 15.61 1.25
CA ARG A 10 4.98 15.85 0.65
C ARG A 10 6.09 15.38 1.58
N GLY A 11 7.01 14.58 1.04
CA GLY A 11 8.14 14.04 1.77
C GLY A 11 7.81 12.85 2.68
N PHE A 12 8.87 12.20 3.14
CA PHE A 12 8.79 10.90 3.82
C PHE A 12 8.10 11.00 5.19
N ALA A 13 8.43 12.03 5.98
CA ALA A 13 7.87 12.20 7.31
C ALA A 13 6.34 12.37 7.29
N GLU A 14 5.82 13.17 6.35
CA GLU A 14 4.38 13.35 6.20
C GLU A 14 3.68 12.07 5.74
N PHE A 15 4.31 11.36 4.81
CA PHE A 15 3.84 10.05 4.36
C PHE A 15 3.71 9.06 5.53
N THR A 16 4.75 8.92 6.36
CA THR A 16 4.71 8.02 7.52
C THR A 16 3.61 8.41 8.50
N ARG A 17 3.46 9.71 8.83
CA ARG A 17 2.37 10.18 9.70
C ARG A 17 1.00 9.86 9.10
N ALA A 18 0.82 10.08 7.80
CA ALA A 18 -0.46 9.84 7.13
C ALA A 18 -0.85 8.37 7.14
N VAL A 19 0.11 7.47 6.95
CA VAL A 19 -0.09 6.03 7.07
C VAL A 19 -0.41 5.64 8.51
N SER A 20 0.38 6.08 9.49
CA SER A 20 0.18 5.73 10.91
C SER A 20 -1.18 6.17 11.44
N ALA A 21 -1.67 7.34 11.01
CA ALA A 21 -3.00 7.84 11.38
C ALA A 21 -4.16 7.01 10.82
N ARG A 22 -3.89 6.08 9.89
CA ARG A 22 -4.89 5.29 9.16
C ARG A 22 -4.68 3.79 9.32
N THR A 23 -4.03 3.41 10.42
CA THR A 23 -3.82 2.02 10.80
C THR A 23 -5.15 1.27 10.81
N GLY A 24 -5.18 0.08 10.19
CA GLY A 24 -6.38 -0.76 10.07
C GLY A 24 -7.24 -0.49 8.83
N LYS A 25 -6.93 0.55 8.03
CA LYS A 25 -7.53 0.75 6.71
C LYS A 25 -6.65 0.20 5.59
N ASP A 26 -7.26 -0.13 4.46
CA ASP A 26 -6.51 -0.39 3.22
C ASP A 26 -5.94 0.92 2.68
N VAL A 27 -4.60 1.03 2.65
CA VAL A 27 -3.89 2.22 2.16
C VAL A 27 -3.24 1.92 0.82
N PHE A 28 -3.57 2.72 -0.19
CA PHE A 28 -2.95 2.74 -1.50
C PHE A 28 -2.13 4.01 -1.64
N ALA A 29 -0.82 3.89 -1.77
CA ALA A 29 0.11 5.00 -1.86
C ALA A 29 0.64 5.16 -3.28
N TYR A 30 0.45 6.36 -3.85
CA TYR A 30 1.02 6.77 -5.13
C TYR A 30 2.15 7.75 -4.89
N PHE A 31 3.36 7.37 -5.30
CA PHE A 31 4.56 8.20 -5.19
C PHE A 31 4.84 8.86 -6.53
N SER A 32 4.92 10.18 -6.51
CA SER A 32 5.14 11.03 -7.68
C SER A 32 6.26 12.03 -7.41
N GLY A 33 6.97 12.46 -8.45
CA GLY A 33 7.88 13.59 -8.34
C GLY A 33 7.13 14.88 -8.01
N ASP A 34 7.77 15.77 -7.23
CA ASP A 34 7.20 17.08 -6.92
C ASP A 34 6.73 17.84 -8.16
N LYS A 35 5.60 18.54 -7.99
CA LYS A 35 5.01 19.44 -8.96
C LYS A 35 5.62 20.84 -8.81
N ASP A 36 5.83 21.50 -9.95
CA ASP A 36 6.15 22.92 -10.01
C ASP A 36 4.92 23.79 -9.71
N ASP A 37 5.07 25.12 -9.78
CA ASP A 37 3.98 26.07 -9.56
C ASP A 37 2.84 25.97 -10.59
N LYS A 38 3.07 25.28 -11.72
CA LYS A 38 2.06 24.98 -12.74
C LYS A 38 1.37 23.64 -12.50
N GLY A 39 1.70 22.95 -11.41
CA GLY A 39 1.14 21.64 -11.08
C GLY A 39 1.74 20.50 -11.90
N VAL A 40 2.88 20.71 -12.58
CA VAL A 40 3.51 19.72 -13.46
C VAL A 40 4.67 19.06 -12.73
N SER A 41 4.64 17.72 -12.66
CA SER A 41 5.74 16.96 -12.05
C SER A 41 7.01 17.07 -12.89
N TRP A 42 8.17 17.16 -12.24
CA TRP A 42 9.46 17.08 -12.92
C TRP A 42 9.70 15.72 -13.60
N CYS A 43 8.90 14.70 -13.27
CA CYS A 43 8.95 13.37 -13.85
C CYS A 43 7.92 13.22 -14.97
N PRO A 44 8.32 13.09 -16.25
CA PRO A 44 7.40 12.94 -17.37
C PRO A 44 6.48 11.72 -17.26
N ASP A 45 6.98 10.62 -16.68
CA ASP A 45 6.19 9.40 -16.49
C ASP A 45 5.13 9.60 -15.40
N CYS A 46 5.41 10.40 -14.36
CA CYS A 46 4.40 10.78 -13.37
C CYS A 46 3.27 11.60 -14.00
N VAL A 47 3.61 12.56 -14.88
CA VAL A 47 2.61 13.35 -15.62
C VAL A 47 1.70 12.47 -16.47
N LYS A 48 2.26 11.47 -17.17
CA LYS A 48 1.48 10.54 -17.99
C LYS A 48 0.66 9.54 -17.16
N ALA A 49 1.21 9.07 -16.04
CA ALA A 49 0.59 8.02 -15.24
C ALA A 49 -0.52 8.54 -14.31
N GLU A 50 -0.40 9.77 -13.79
CA GLU A 50 -1.39 10.34 -12.86
C GLU A 50 -2.84 10.27 -13.37
N PRO A 51 -3.18 10.69 -14.62
CA PRO A 51 -4.57 10.58 -15.10
C PRO A 51 -5.06 9.13 -15.19
N VAL A 52 -4.18 8.18 -15.52
CA VAL A 52 -4.52 6.75 -15.56
C VAL A 52 -4.82 6.24 -14.16
N VAL A 53 -3.94 6.52 -13.18
CA VAL A 53 -4.15 6.12 -11.78
C VAL A 53 -5.43 6.72 -11.22
N ARG A 54 -5.67 8.03 -11.48
CA ARG A 54 -6.89 8.72 -11.02
C ARG A 54 -8.16 8.12 -11.60
N ALA A 55 -8.16 7.71 -12.87
CA ALA A 55 -9.30 7.05 -13.50
C ALA A 55 -9.66 5.72 -12.82
N GLU A 56 -8.66 4.99 -12.30
CA GLU A 56 -8.84 3.70 -11.66
C GLU A 56 -9.23 3.79 -10.18
N LEU A 57 -9.16 4.96 -9.53
CA LEU A 57 -9.51 5.11 -8.10
C LEU A 57 -10.96 4.74 -7.78
N ARG A 58 -11.87 4.79 -8.79
CA ARG A 58 -13.26 4.32 -8.69
C ARG A 58 -13.39 2.81 -8.45
N HIS A 59 -12.31 2.05 -8.55
CA HIS A 59 -12.28 0.61 -8.27
C HIS A 59 -11.69 0.29 -6.89
N LEU A 60 -11.27 1.30 -6.13
CA LEU A 60 -10.77 1.09 -4.78
C LEU A 60 -11.85 0.54 -3.84
N PRO A 61 -11.51 -0.37 -2.91
CA PRO A 61 -12.45 -0.86 -1.90
C PRO A 61 -13.08 0.28 -1.10
N ALA A 62 -14.35 0.13 -0.73
CA ALA A 62 -15.03 1.12 0.11
C ALA A 62 -14.32 1.26 1.48
N GLY A 63 -14.15 2.51 1.93
CA GLY A 63 -13.45 2.82 3.18
C GLY A 63 -11.92 2.76 3.11
N SER A 64 -11.36 2.51 1.92
CA SER A 64 -9.91 2.58 1.69
C SER A 64 -9.40 4.02 1.65
N VAL A 65 -8.08 4.16 1.67
CA VAL A 65 -7.36 5.43 1.65
C VAL A 65 -6.46 5.46 0.44
N PHE A 66 -6.53 6.53 -0.33
CA PHE A 66 -5.56 6.86 -1.37
C PHE A 66 -4.64 7.98 -0.87
N ILE A 67 -3.33 7.73 -0.82
CA ILE A 67 -2.32 8.72 -0.46
C ILE A 67 -1.54 9.12 -1.71
N TYR A 68 -1.65 10.38 -2.12
CA TYR A 68 -0.79 10.99 -3.12
C TYR A 68 0.43 11.60 -2.42
N CYS A 69 1.59 10.99 -2.61
CA CYS A 69 2.85 11.39 -1.99
C CYS A 69 3.80 12.01 -3.02
N GLN A 70 4.09 13.30 -2.84
CA GLN A 70 5.15 13.99 -3.55
C GLN A 70 6.49 13.69 -2.87
N VAL A 71 7.41 13.03 -3.58
CA VAL A 71 8.63 12.45 -2.98
C VAL A 71 9.72 13.47 -2.71
N GLY A 72 9.60 14.71 -3.18
CA GLY A 72 10.67 15.69 -3.19
C GLY A 72 11.10 16.07 -4.62
N ASP A 73 12.09 16.94 -4.68
CA ASP A 73 12.67 17.39 -5.94
C ASP A 73 13.52 16.29 -6.60
N ARG A 74 13.88 16.52 -7.87
CA ARG A 74 14.63 15.55 -8.66
C ARG A 74 16.03 15.25 -8.06
N PRO A 75 16.80 16.24 -7.55
CA PRO A 75 18.05 15.97 -6.85
C PRO A 75 17.90 15.04 -5.64
N TYR A 76 16.95 15.32 -4.74
CA TYR A 76 16.66 14.46 -3.59
C TYR A 76 16.28 13.05 -4.02
N TRP A 77 15.43 12.91 -5.03
CA TRP A 77 15.02 11.59 -5.53
C TRP A 77 16.19 10.77 -6.12
N LYS A 78 17.19 11.43 -6.71
CA LYS A 78 18.38 10.76 -7.27
C LYS A 78 19.34 10.26 -6.20
N ASP A 79 19.32 10.83 -5.00
CA ASP A 79 20.18 10.36 -3.90
C ASP A 79 19.75 8.94 -3.48
N PRO A 80 20.60 7.91 -3.63
CA PRO A 80 20.29 6.56 -3.19
C PRO A 80 20.05 6.45 -1.68
N ASN A 81 20.50 7.45 -0.90
CA ASN A 81 20.36 7.49 0.55
C ASN A 81 19.07 8.13 1.05
N ASN A 82 18.20 8.65 0.17
CA ASN A 82 16.92 9.18 0.60
C ASN A 82 16.04 8.10 1.25
N GLU A 83 15.12 8.53 2.10
CA GLU A 83 14.33 7.67 2.97
C GLU A 83 13.38 6.76 2.17
N PHE A 84 12.84 7.23 1.05
CA PHE A 84 12.00 6.41 0.18
C PHE A 84 12.77 5.23 -0.42
N ARG A 85 14.03 5.44 -0.83
CA ARG A 85 14.90 4.38 -1.36
C ARG A 85 15.44 3.47 -0.26
N LYS A 86 15.84 4.02 0.89
CA LYS A 86 16.42 3.23 1.97
C LYS A 86 15.39 2.40 2.73
N VAL A 87 14.25 3.00 3.06
CA VAL A 87 13.24 2.41 3.96
C VAL A 87 12.19 1.66 3.16
N LEU A 88 11.60 2.29 2.14
CA LEU A 88 10.54 1.68 1.32
C LEU A 88 11.07 0.91 0.11
N LYS A 89 12.37 0.98 -0.17
CA LYS A 89 13.03 0.30 -1.30
C LYS A 89 12.40 0.64 -2.65
N LEU A 90 11.89 1.86 -2.80
CA LEU A 90 11.34 2.31 -4.07
C LEU A 90 12.47 2.43 -5.11
N SER A 91 12.31 1.75 -6.25
CA SER A 91 13.28 1.78 -7.34
C SER A 91 13.07 2.97 -8.28
N GLY A 92 11.82 3.42 -8.45
CA GLY A 92 11.44 4.47 -9.40
C GLY A 92 10.17 5.23 -8.99
N VAL A 93 9.94 6.36 -9.64
CA VAL A 93 8.64 7.04 -9.68
C VAL A 93 8.20 7.14 -11.15
N PRO A 94 6.89 7.06 -11.46
CA PRO A 94 5.80 6.87 -10.51
C PRO A 94 5.76 5.44 -9.93
N THR A 95 5.30 5.28 -8.68
CA THR A 95 5.04 3.96 -8.07
C THR A 95 3.69 3.98 -7.35
N LEU A 96 2.83 3.01 -7.64
CA LEU A 96 1.60 2.74 -6.89
C LEU A 96 1.77 1.45 -6.10
N LEU A 97 1.55 1.48 -4.78
CA LEU A 97 1.60 0.29 -3.93
C LEU A 97 0.43 0.22 -2.96
N ARG A 98 0.04 -0.99 -2.57
CA ARG A 98 -0.81 -1.22 -1.40
C ARG A 98 0.10 -1.38 -0.18
N TYR A 99 -0.02 -0.46 0.77
CA TYR A 99 0.86 -0.41 1.94
C TYR A 99 0.52 -1.55 2.91
N GLY A 100 1.55 -2.18 3.49
CA GLY A 100 1.39 -3.26 4.46
C GLY A 100 1.11 -4.66 3.88
N THR A 101 0.97 -4.81 2.56
CA THR A 101 0.74 -6.13 1.92
C THR A 101 1.98 -6.74 1.26
N VAL A 102 3.08 -5.99 1.17
CA VAL A 102 4.32 -6.51 0.57
C VAL A 102 5.07 -7.31 1.65
N SER A 103 4.85 -8.62 1.68
CA SER A 103 5.79 -9.56 2.28
C SER A 103 7.12 -9.51 1.51
N PRO A 104 8.29 -9.70 2.16
CA PRO A 104 9.55 -9.88 1.42
C PRO A 104 9.39 -10.95 0.35
N PRO A 105 10.14 -10.88 -0.77
CA PRO A 105 10.11 -11.95 -1.76
C PRO A 105 10.37 -13.28 -1.06
N PRO A 106 9.69 -14.37 -1.46
CA PRO A 106 9.92 -15.67 -0.84
C PRO A 106 11.37 -16.08 -1.09
N THR A 107 12.25 -15.86 -0.11
CA THR A 107 13.47 -16.66 0.02
C THR A 107 12.99 -18.10 0.23
N HIS A 108 13.20 -18.94 -0.79
CA HIS A 108 12.78 -20.33 -0.87
C HIS A 108 12.64 -21.03 0.51
N ALA A 109 11.41 -21.16 1.04
CA ALA A 109 11.00 -22.26 1.91
C ALA A 109 9.51 -22.16 2.31
N HIS A 110 8.78 -23.23 1.99
CA HIS A 110 7.53 -23.74 2.56
C HIS A 110 6.91 -23.03 3.78
N ALA A 111 5.64 -22.67 3.69
CA ALA A 111 4.52 -23.55 4.07
C ALA A 111 3.22 -22.73 4.13
N LEU A 112 2.24 -23.15 3.35
CA LEU A 112 0.86 -22.70 3.44
C LEU A 112 0.37 -22.93 4.87
N SER A 113 0.00 -21.86 5.58
CA SER A 113 -0.79 -21.92 6.81
C SER A 113 -2.19 -22.44 6.47
N ARG A 114 -2.31 -23.77 6.35
CA ARG A 114 -3.59 -24.46 6.47
C ARG A 114 -3.89 -24.56 7.96
N ARG A 115 -4.88 -23.81 8.41
CA ARG A 115 -5.48 -24.00 9.75
C ARG A 115 -5.84 -25.49 9.91
N PRO A 116 -5.41 -26.19 10.97
CA PRO A 116 -5.88 -27.54 11.21
C PRO A 116 -7.38 -27.51 11.51
N ARG A 117 -8.14 -28.40 10.84
CA ARG A 117 -9.54 -28.69 11.18
C ARG A 117 -9.60 -29.27 12.59
N PRO A 118 -10.58 -28.89 13.44
CA PRO A 118 -10.76 -29.55 14.73
C PRO A 118 -11.22 -31.01 14.50
N PRO A 119 -10.69 -31.99 15.25
CA PRO A 119 -11.18 -33.35 15.20
C PRO A 119 -12.61 -33.39 15.74
N GLY A 120 -13.49 -34.01 14.96
CA GLY A 120 -14.92 -34.17 15.26
C GLY A 120 -15.16 -34.95 16.54
N LEU A 121 -16.24 -34.57 17.21
CA LEU A 121 -16.83 -35.28 18.35
C LEU A 121 -17.12 -36.74 17.98
N LEU A 122 -16.67 -37.66 18.84
CA LEU A 122 -17.18 -39.02 18.89
C LEU A 122 -18.64 -39.01 19.38
N PRO A 123 -19.56 -39.77 18.77
CA PRO A 123 -20.92 -39.88 19.27
C PRO A 123 -20.95 -40.71 20.56
N ALA A 124 -21.68 -40.21 21.55
CA ALA A 124 -22.02 -40.93 22.78
C ALA A 124 -22.71 -42.26 22.45
N GLN A 125 -22.17 -43.38 22.92
CA GLN A 125 -22.91 -44.64 22.94
C GLN A 125 -24.05 -44.53 23.96
N LEU A 126 -25.28 -44.68 23.48
CA LEU A 126 -26.44 -44.98 24.32
C LEU A 126 -26.22 -46.34 25.00
N SER A 127 -26.20 -46.35 26.33
CA SER A 127 -26.48 -47.54 27.13
C SER A 127 -27.92 -47.99 26.87
N LEU A 128 -28.08 -49.18 26.28
CA LEU A 128 -29.35 -49.92 26.34
C LEU A 128 -29.16 -51.08 27.33
N HIS A 129 -30.03 -51.10 28.34
CA HIS A 129 -30.11 -52.16 29.34
C HIS A 129 -30.63 -53.46 28.73
N ARG A 130 -30.00 -54.59 29.07
CA ARG A 130 -30.68 -55.80 29.57
C ARG A 130 -29.69 -56.78 30.17
#